data_AF-A0A7K4CUE3-F1
#
_entry.id   AF-A0A7K4CUE3-F1
#
_cell.length_a   1.000
_cell.length_b   1.000
_cell.length_c   1.000
_cell.angle_alpha   90.00
_cell.angle_beta   90.00
_cell.angle_gamma   90.00
#
_symmetry.space_group_name_H-M   'P 1'
#
loop_
_entity.id
_entity.type
_entity.pdbx_description
1 polymer ?
#
loop_
_entity_poly.entity_id
_entity_poly.type
_entity_poly.pdbx_seq_one_letter_code
_entity_poly.pdbx_strand_id
1 'polypeptide(L)'
;MSSNLSARQQLNNSIVPLACFTITFFIFVFAGQSIAIGFFEFDPDDVVLFQGLILGVMGLMLLGAISQFVKAYKRFVQEKNAPPRPATPVQPTTNLARQRALQQAPVNPGYQQPTTGTPPSEHPVTYSTAPAWAAPPQATRVIEKEKVIIKEIIKIKCQWCGRLVDQTLSECPNCGGQM
;
A
#
# COMPACT_ATOMS: atom_id res chain seq x y z
N MET A 1 -1.85 14.98 -1.27
CA MET A 1 -1.69 13.97 -0.19
C MET A 1 -1.60 12.52 -0.70
N SER A 2 -2.00 12.18 -1.93
CA SER A 2 -1.95 10.80 -2.46
C SER A 2 -0.55 10.22 -2.73
N SER A 3 0.51 11.02 -2.76
CA SER A 3 1.88 10.54 -3.00
C SER A 3 2.48 9.73 -1.86
N ASN A 4 1.99 9.89 -0.62
CA ASN A 4 2.52 9.17 0.55
C ASN A 4 1.96 7.75 0.72
N LEU A 5 0.77 7.46 0.18
CA LEU A 5 0.19 6.11 0.21
C LEU A 5 0.97 5.14 -0.69
N SER A 6 1.42 5.61 -1.87
CA SER A 6 2.19 4.77 -2.79
C SER A 6 3.53 4.31 -2.21
N ALA A 7 4.21 5.18 -1.45
CA ALA A 7 5.52 4.85 -0.87
C ALA A 7 5.42 3.78 0.24
N ARG A 8 4.36 3.82 1.06
CA ARG A 8 4.11 2.80 2.10
C ARG A 8 3.67 1.47 1.49
N GLN A 9 2.82 1.51 0.46
CA GLN A 9 2.39 0.30 -0.26
C GLN A 9 3.60 -0.41 -0.91
N GLN A 10 4.53 0.36 -1.47
CA GLN A 10 5.74 -0.17 -2.12
C GLN A 10 6.72 -0.78 -1.11
N LEU A 11 6.80 -0.25 0.11
CA LEU A 11 7.63 -0.83 1.18
C LEU A 11 7.08 -2.18 1.67
N ASN A 12 5.76 -2.30 1.83
CA ASN A 12 5.12 -3.54 2.26
C ASN A 12 5.32 -4.69 1.25
N ASN A 13 5.28 -4.41 -0.06
CA ASN A 13 5.51 -5.44 -1.08
C ASN A 13 6.94 -5.98 -1.11
N SER A 14 7.93 -5.29 -0.53
CA SER A 14 9.33 -5.72 -0.52
C SER A 14 9.75 -6.38 0.79
N ILE A 15 9.15 -5.99 1.92
CA ILE A 15 9.46 -6.54 3.25
C ILE A 15 8.90 -7.95 3.45
N VAL A 16 7.68 -8.20 2.97
CA VAL A 16 6.99 -9.50 3.12
C VAL A 16 7.79 -10.68 2.54
N PRO A 17 8.33 -10.64 1.30
CA PRO A 17 9.10 -11.77 0.78
C PRO A 17 10.42 -12.00 1.53
N LEU A 18 11.08 -10.94 2.01
CA LEU A 18 12.32 -11.05 2.78
C LEU A 18 12.10 -11.69 4.16
N ALA A 19 11.01 -11.29 4.84
CA ALA A 19 10.60 -11.86 6.11
C ALA A 19 10.20 -13.35 5.95
N CYS A 20 9.44 -13.69 4.90
CA CYS A 20 9.13 -15.09 4.61
C CYS A 20 10.38 -15.92 4.34
N PHE A 21 11.34 -15.40 3.56
CA PHE A 21 12.57 -16.13 3.23
C PHE A 21 13.42 -16.41 4.47
N THR A 22 13.60 -15.40 5.33
CA THR A 22 14.36 -15.54 6.58
C THR A 22 13.70 -16.54 7.54
N ILE A 23 12.38 -16.46 7.74
CA ILE A 23 11.65 -17.41 8.58
C ILE A 23 11.78 -18.85 8.04
N THR A 24 11.60 -19.04 6.73
CA THR A 24 11.69 -20.36 6.09
C THR A 24 13.10 -20.94 6.23
N PHE A 25 14.13 -20.10 6.08
CA PHE A 25 15.52 -20.49 6.29
C PHE A 25 15.79 -20.95 7.73
N PHE A 26 15.32 -20.21 8.73
CA PHE A 26 15.47 -20.61 10.13
C PHE A 26 14.77 -21.93 10.43
N ILE A 27 13.53 -22.12 9.93
CA ILE A 27 12.81 -23.39 10.10
C ILE A 27 13.61 -24.54 9.50
N PHE A 28 14.18 -24.36 8.30
CA PHE A 28 14.97 -25.40 7.63
C PHE A 28 16.25 -25.74 8.39
N VAL A 29 16.95 -24.74 8.92
CA VAL A 29 18.15 -24.93 9.75
C VAL A 29 17.82 -25.68 11.05
N PHE A 30 16.75 -25.26 11.76
CA PHE A 30 16.34 -25.90 13.01
C PHE A 30 15.80 -27.33 12.79
N ALA A 31 15.03 -27.54 11.73
CA ALA A 31 14.55 -28.87 11.35
C ALA A 31 15.71 -29.80 10.98
N GLY A 32 16.69 -29.31 10.19
CA GLY A 32 17.88 -30.08 9.82
C GLY A 32 18.75 -30.46 11.02
N GLN A 33 18.98 -29.52 11.95
CA GLN A 33 19.72 -29.77 13.19
C GLN A 33 19.02 -30.82 14.08
N SER A 34 17.69 -30.77 14.17
CA SER A 34 16.92 -31.69 15.02
C SER A 34 16.97 -33.14 14.53
N ILE A 35 17.08 -33.34 13.20
CA ILE A 35 17.19 -34.68 12.60
C ILE A 35 18.60 -35.26 12.86
N ALA A 36 19.63 -34.42 12.87
CA ALA A 36 21.02 -34.85 13.13
C ALA A 36 21.24 -35.32 14.57
N ILE A 37 20.53 -34.73 15.55
CA ILE A 37 20.72 -35.05 16.98
C ILE A 37 19.96 -36.33 17.39
N GLY A 38 18.95 -36.75 16.62
CA GLY A 38 18.01 -37.78 17.06
C GLY A 38 18.22 -39.20 16.56
N PHE A 39 19.01 -39.45 15.51
CA PHE A 39 18.75 -40.67 14.72
C PHE A 39 19.92 -41.55 14.26
N PHE A 40 21.19 -41.16 14.39
CA PHE A 40 22.27 -42.03 13.90
C PHE A 40 23.50 -42.03 14.80
N GLU A 41 23.86 -43.23 15.23
CA GLU A 41 25.21 -43.59 15.67
C GLU A 41 26.10 -43.64 14.43
N PHE A 42 26.51 -42.46 13.96
CA PHE A 42 27.40 -42.30 12.82
C PHE A 42 28.85 -42.40 13.29
N ASP A 43 29.67 -43.13 12.53
CA ASP A 43 31.12 -43.04 12.66
C ASP A 43 31.57 -41.57 12.45
N PRO A 44 32.47 -41.04 13.29
CA PRO A 44 32.83 -39.62 13.30
C PRO A 44 33.42 -39.11 11.99
N ASP A 45 33.97 -40.01 11.16
CA ASP A 45 34.58 -39.67 9.87
C ASP A 45 33.54 -39.28 8.81
N ASP A 46 32.34 -39.88 8.83
CA ASP A 46 31.25 -39.57 7.89
C ASP A 46 30.55 -38.25 8.23
N VAL A 47 30.54 -37.89 9.53
CA VAL A 47 29.93 -36.65 10.03
C VAL A 47 30.63 -35.42 9.42
N VAL A 48 31.95 -35.46 9.31
CA VAL A 48 32.75 -34.34 8.76
C VAL A 48 32.43 -34.10 7.29
N LEU A 49 32.30 -35.18 6.51
CA LEU A 49 32.01 -35.08 5.08
C LEU A 49 30.57 -34.59 4.84
N PHE A 50 29.62 -35.10 5.61
CA PHE A 50 28.22 -34.70 5.52
C PHE A 50 28.01 -33.24 5.95
N GLN A 51 28.66 -32.82 7.04
CA GLN A 51 28.62 -31.44 7.51
C GLN A 51 29.29 -30.49 6.51
N GLY A 52 30.40 -30.91 5.89
CA GLY A 52 31.04 -30.16 4.80
C GLY A 52 30.12 -29.98 3.59
N LEU A 53 29.41 -31.03 3.18
CA LEU A 53 28.45 -30.97 2.07
C LEU A 53 27.27 -30.03 2.38
N ILE A 54 26.70 -30.11 3.59
CA ILE A 54 25.60 -29.22 4.02
C ILE A 54 26.06 -27.77 4.00
N LEU A 55 27.20 -27.46 4.63
CA LEU A 55 27.74 -26.10 4.64
C LEU A 55 28.06 -25.60 3.23
N GLY A 56 28.54 -26.49 2.35
CA GLY A 56 28.79 -26.18 0.94
C GLY A 56 27.51 -25.80 0.18
N VAL A 57 26.46 -26.60 0.29
CA VAL A 57 25.16 -26.34 -0.36
C VAL A 57 24.51 -25.07 0.21
N MET A 58 24.54 -24.88 1.52
CA MET A 58 24.03 -23.68 2.18
C MET A 58 24.80 -22.42 1.75
N GLY A 59 26.13 -22.53 1.60
CA GLY A 59 26.97 -21.46 1.08
C GLY A 59 26.61 -21.06 -0.35
N LEU A 60 26.39 -22.04 -1.24
CA LEU A 60 25.96 -21.80 -2.62
C LEU A 60 24.57 -21.15 -2.69
N MET A 61 23.62 -21.61 -1.89
CA MET A 61 22.28 -21.01 -1.78
C MET A 61 22.36 -19.55 -1.30
N LEU A 62 23.18 -19.28 -0.27
CA LEU A 62 23.37 -17.94 0.27
C LEU A 62 24.01 -16.99 -0.77
N LEU A 63 25.05 -17.45 -1.48
CA LEU A 63 25.66 -16.69 -2.58
C LEU A 63 24.67 -16.38 -3.69
N GLY A 64 23.81 -17.34 -4.05
CA GLY A 64 22.72 -17.14 -5.01
C GLY A 64 21.73 -16.06 -4.56
N ALA A 65 21.30 -16.12 -3.29
CA ALA A 65 20.40 -15.12 -2.71
C ALA A 65 21.02 -13.72 -2.66
N ILE A 66 22.30 -13.61 -2.27
CA ILE A 66 23.04 -12.34 -2.28
C ILE A 66 23.12 -11.77 -3.70
N SER A 67 23.38 -12.61 -4.72
CA SER A 67 23.43 -12.16 -6.12
C SER A 67 22.08 -11.58 -6.60
N GLN A 68 20.97 -12.24 -6.26
CA GLN A 68 19.63 -11.73 -6.57
C GLN A 68 19.33 -10.43 -5.82
N PHE A 69 19.71 -10.36 -4.55
CA PHE A 69 19.54 -9.17 -3.73
C PHE A 69 20.33 -7.98 -4.31
N VAL A 70 21.59 -8.17 -4.69
CA VAL A 70 22.42 -7.11 -5.32
C VAL A 70 21.80 -6.63 -6.63
N LYS A 71 21.26 -7.55 -7.46
CA LYS A 71 20.54 -7.17 -8.69
C LYS A 71 19.29 -6.34 -8.40
N ALA A 72 18.49 -6.74 -7.42
CA ALA A 72 17.29 -6.01 -7.01
C ALA A 72 17.64 -4.64 -6.41
N TYR A 73 18.66 -4.60 -5.54
CA TYR A 73 19.17 -3.37 -4.93
C TYR A 73 19.66 -2.38 -5.98
N LYS A 74 20.38 -2.85 -7.00
CA LYS A 74 20.84 -2.00 -8.11
C LYS A 74 19.67 -1.36 -8.87
N ARG A 75 18.59 -2.11 -9.12
CA ARG A 75 17.38 -1.57 -9.77
C ARG A 75 16.72 -0.50 -8.92
N PHE A 76 16.61 -0.75 -7.62
CA PHE A 76 16.02 0.21 -6.69
C PHE A 76 16.83 1.51 -6.62
N VAL A 77 18.15 1.41 -6.52
CA VAL A 77 19.05 2.59 -6.53
C VAL A 77 18.96 3.34 -7.85
N GLN A 78 18.90 2.63 -8.99
CA GLN A 78 18.70 3.27 -10.29
C GLN A 78 17.37 3.99 -10.39
N GLU A 79 16.29 3.44 -9.86
CA GLU A 79 14.98 4.08 -9.89
C GLU A 79 14.95 5.35 -9.03
N LYS A 80 15.67 5.36 -7.90
CA LYS A 80 15.80 6.54 -7.04
C LYS A 80 16.71 7.63 -7.61
N ASN A 81 17.77 7.24 -8.31
CA ASN A 81 18.73 8.17 -8.90
C ASN A 81 18.41 8.54 -10.36
N ALA A 82 17.37 7.94 -10.95
CA ALA A 82 16.94 8.30 -12.29
C ALA A 82 16.56 9.79 -12.29
N PRO A 83 17.06 10.58 -13.26
CA PRO A 83 16.60 11.95 -13.42
C PRO A 83 15.06 11.95 -13.55
N PRO A 84 14.38 12.99 -13.05
CA PRO A 84 12.93 13.12 -13.23
C PRO A 84 12.65 12.94 -14.72
N ARG A 85 11.85 11.92 -15.07
CA ARG A 85 11.56 11.63 -16.48
C ARG A 85 11.08 12.94 -17.10
N PRO A 86 11.66 13.40 -18.21
CA PRO A 86 11.12 14.53 -18.94
C PRO A 86 9.64 14.23 -19.14
N ALA A 87 8.78 15.19 -18.75
CA ALA A 87 7.34 15.03 -18.76
C ALA A 87 6.96 14.34 -20.07
N THR A 88 6.55 13.07 -19.97
CA THR A 88 6.19 12.32 -21.16
C THR A 88 5.12 13.15 -21.84
N PRO A 89 5.30 13.55 -23.11
CA PRO A 89 4.29 14.34 -23.80
C PRO A 89 2.99 13.61 -23.59
N VAL A 90 2.04 14.28 -22.92
CA VAL A 90 0.72 13.73 -22.63
C VAL A 90 0.16 13.33 -23.99
N GLN A 91 0.23 12.04 -24.34
CA GLN A 91 -0.27 11.56 -25.63
C GLN A 91 -1.77 11.83 -25.63
N PRO A 92 -2.27 12.79 -26.42
CA PRO A 92 -3.66 13.21 -26.34
C PRO A 92 -4.47 12.38 -27.34
N THR A 93 -4.52 11.05 -27.23
CA THR A 93 -5.17 10.29 -28.32
C THR A 93 -5.97 9.04 -27.95
N THR A 94 -5.84 8.41 -26.77
CA THR A 94 -6.69 7.23 -26.50
C THR A 94 -8.13 7.61 -26.13
N ASN A 95 -8.32 8.74 -25.43
CA ASN A 95 -9.66 9.18 -25.04
C ASN A 95 -10.44 9.75 -26.23
N LEU A 96 -9.79 10.35 -27.23
CA LEU A 96 -10.48 10.91 -28.39
C LEU A 96 -10.99 9.82 -29.35
N ALA A 97 -10.20 8.76 -29.55
CA ALA A 97 -10.65 7.59 -30.33
C ALA A 97 -11.80 6.85 -29.62
N ARG A 98 -11.73 6.72 -28.29
CA ARG A 98 -12.80 6.12 -27.48
C ARG A 98 -14.06 7.00 -27.44
N GLN A 99 -13.92 8.33 -27.42
CA GLN A 99 -15.04 9.26 -27.50
C GLN A 99 -15.71 9.25 -28.88
N ARG A 100 -14.94 9.14 -29.98
CA ARG A 100 -15.52 8.96 -31.32
C ARG A 100 -16.28 7.63 -31.45
N ALA A 101 -15.75 6.55 -30.86
CA ALA A 101 -16.44 5.26 -30.85
C ALA A 101 -17.78 5.31 -30.07
N LEU A 102 -17.84 6.07 -28.97
CA LEU A 102 -19.09 6.25 -28.22
C LEU A 102 -20.08 7.20 -28.92
N GLN A 103 -19.61 8.19 -29.67
CA GLN A 103 -20.48 9.11 -30.43
C GLN A 103 -21.10 8.45 -31.68
N GLN A 104 -20.55 7.34 -32.16
CA GLN A 104 -21.09 6.59 -33.31
C GLN A 104 -22.06 5.47 -32.90
N ALA A 105 -22.34 5.30 -31.61
CA ALA A 105 -23.41 4.40 -31.20
C ALA A 105 -24.77 4.97 -31.66
N PRO A 106 -25.60 4.20 -32.38
CA PRO A 106 -26.89 4.67 -32.84
C PRO A 106 -27.74 5.10 -31.64
N VAL A 107 -28.12 6.38 -31.62
CA VAL A 107 -29.06 6.95 -30.66
C VAL A 107 -30.38 6.19 -30.80
N ASN A 108 -30.74 5.43 -29.75
CA ASN A 108 -32.02 4.75 -29.67
C ASN A 108 -33.08 5.80 -29.26
N PRO A 109 -34.06 6.14 -30.11
CA PRO A 109 -35.06 7.16 -29.80
C PRO A 109 -36.11 6.56 -28.85
N GLY A 110 -35.83 6.53 -27.54
CA GLY A 110 -36.73 5.85 -26.61
C GLY A 110 -36.69 6.23 -25.14
N TYR A 111 -35.86 7.17 -24.70
CA TYR A 111 -35.85 7.58 -23.28
C TYR A 111 -35.89 9.10 -23.14
N GLN A 112 -37.06 9.60 -22.76
CA GLN A 112 -37.27 10.99 -22.34
C GLN A 112 -36.56 11.18 -20.98
N GLN A 113 -35.56 12.05 -20.95
CA GLN A 113 -34.94 12.50 -19.70
C GLN A 113 -35.89 13.46 -18.97
N PRO A 114 -36.19 13.24 -17.68
CA PRO A 114 -36.95 14.19 -16.88
C PRO A 114 -36.14 15.47 -16.59
N THR A 115 -36.71 16.62 -16.98
CA THR A 115 -36.26 17.96 -16.63
C THR A 115 -36.98 18.42 -15.36
N THR A 116 -36.27 18.57 -14.23
CA THR A 116 -36.60 19.49 -13.10
C THR A 116 -35.61 19.19 -11.95
N GLY A 117 -35.04 20.15 -11.21
CA GLY A 117 -35.17 21.59 -11.18
C GLY A 117 -34.18 22.20 -10.16
N THR A 118 -33.96 23.49 -10.34
CA THR A 118 -33.70 24.57 -9.37
C THR A 118 -32.63 24.40 -8.27
N PRO A 119 -31.56 25.24 -8.26
CA PRO A 119 -30.60 25.32 -7.16
C PRO A 119 -31.12 26.18 -6.00
N PRO A 120 -30.91 25.79 -4.72
CA PRO A 120 -31.09 26.70 -3.60
C PRO A 120 -29.75 27.24 -3.09
N SER A 121 -29.63 28.56 -3.23
CA SER A 121 -29.14 29.52 -2.23
C SER A 121 -27.72 29.37 -1.68
N GLU A 122 -26.88 30.30 -2.13
CA GLU A 122 -25.63 30.69 -1.51
C GLU A 122 -25.89 31.33 -0.14
N HIS A 123 -25.29 30.77 0.92
CA HIS A 123 -25.10 31.49 2.18
C HIS A 123 -23.63 31.95 2.25
N PRO A 124 -23.36 33.24 2.54
CA PRO A 124 -22.00 33.72 2.78
C PRO A 124 -21.53 33.21 4.14
N VAL A 125 -20.51 32.35 4.15
CA VAL A 125 -19.84 31.93 5.38
C VAL A 125 -18.94 33.07 5.84
N THR A 126 -19.34 33.73 6.93
CA THR A 126 -18.52 34.72 7.64
C THR A 126 -17.33 34.01 8.28
N TYR A 127 -16.13 34.20 7.73
CA TYR A 127 -14.89 33.77 8.37
C TYR A 127 -14.61 34.70 9.55
N SER A 128 -14.89 34.24 10.77
CA SER A 128 -14.51 34.95 11.98
C SER A 128 -13.04 34.68 12.28
N THR A 129 -12.20 35.60 11.84
CA THR A 129 -10.77 35.67 12.18
C THR A 129 -10.60 35.98 13.66
N ALA A 130 -10.13 35.03 14.46
CA ALA A 130 -9.62 35.29 15.80
C ALA A 130 -8.09 35.47 15.75
N PRO A 131 -7.53 36.41 16.54
CA PRO A 131 -6.13 36.79 16.48
C PRO A 131 -5.21 35.74 17.09
N ALA A 132 -3.97 35.80 16.60
CA ALA A 132 -2.82 35.04 17.04
C ALA A 132 -2.38 35.38 18.49
N TRP A 133 -1.36 34.65 18.93
CA TRP A 133 -0.50 34.83 20.12
C TRP A 133 -1.03 34.32 21.47
N ALA A 134 -0.77 33.04 21.72
CA ALA A 134 -0.32 32.60 23.04
C ALA A 134 0.65 31.41 22.84
N ALA A 135 1.94 31.65 23.07
CA ALA A 135 2.94 30.58 23.12
C ALA A 135 2.75 29.79 24.43
N PRO A 136 2.55 28.47 24.41
CA PRO A 136 2.53 27.69 25.63
C PRO A 136 3.96 27.47 26.16
N PRO A 137 4.13 27.44 27.50
CA PRO A 137 5.42 27.20 28.14
C PRO A 137 5.96 25.81 27.79
N GLN A 138 7.26 25.73 27.51
CA GLN A 138 7.95 24.50 27.17
C GLN A 138 8.02 23.56 28.39
N ALA A 139 7.03 22.68 28.50
CA ALA A 139 7.07 21.54 29.40
C ALA A 139 7.91 20.41 28.77
N THR A 140 8.83 19.90 29.58
CA THR A 140 9.74 18.77 29.34
C THR A 140 9.05 17.61 28.63
N ARG A 141 9.53 17.27 27.42
CA ARG A 141 9.00 16.16 26.63
C ARG A 141 9.44 14.83 27.22
N VAL A 142 8.55 14.18 27.96
CA VAL A 142 8.55 12.71 28.08
C VAL A 142 8.08 12.20 26.72
N ILE A 143 8.96 11.48 26.02
CA ILE A 143 8.63 10.85 24.74
C ILE A 143 7.80 9.60 25.04
N GLU A 144 6.53 9.80 25.39
CA GLU A 144 5.53 8.76 25.23
C GLU A 144 5.29 8.61 23.72
N LYS A 145 5.55 7.41 23.22
CA LYS A 145 5.27 7.04 21.83
C LYS A 145 3.76 7.11 21.61
N GLU A 146 3.28 8.28 21.24
CA GLU A 146 1.90 8.51 20.85
C GLU A 146 1.60 7.63 19.63
N LYS A 147 0.82 6.58 19.87
CA LYS A 147 0.33 5.67 18.83
C LYS A 147 -0.72 6.44 18.04
N VAL A 148 -0.30 7.14 16.98
CA VAL A 148 -1.22 7.80 16.04
C VAL A 148 -2.04 6.71 15.33
N ILE A 149 -3.25 6.46 15.83
CA ILE A 149 -4.23 5.59 15.18
C ILE A 149 -4.80 6.38 14.00
N ILE A 150 -4.26 6.14 12.82
CA ILE A 150 -4.82 6.65 11.56
C ILE A 150 -6.11 5.85 11.33
N LYS A 151 -7.26 6.36 11.78
CA LYS A 151 -8.56 5.81 11.45
C LYS A 151 -8.85 6.15 9.99
N GLU A 152 -8.82 5.13 9.13
CA GLU A 152 -9.22 5.29 7.74
C GLU A 152 -10.73 5.51 7.69
N ILE A 153 -11.15 6.68 7.21
CA ILE A 153 -12.56 7.02 7.07
C ILE A 153 -13.05 6.37 5.78
N ILE A 154 -13.66 5.19 5.91
CA ILE A 154 -14.26 4.46 4.78
C ILE A 154 -15.60 5.13 4.44
N LYS A 155 -15.73 5.60 3.20
CA LYS A 155 -16.96 6.18 2.68
C LYS A 155 -17.79 5.13 1.96
N ILE A 156 -19.03 4.92 2.39
CA ILE A 156 -19.98 4.00 1.78
C ILE A 156 -21.07 4.79 1.04
N LYS A 157 -21.71 4.19 0.03
CA LYS A 157 -22.85 4.80 -0.67
C LYS A 157 -24.15 4.49 0.07
N CYS A 158 -24.93 5.52 0.37
CA CYS A 158 -26.27 5.38 0.93
C CYS A 158 -27.22 4.69 -0.08
N GLN A 159 -27.98 3.67 0.36
CA GLN A 159 -28.90 2.93 -0.51
C GLN A 159 -30.11 3.75 -0.97
N TRP A 160 -30.52 4.78 -0.23
CA TRP A 160 -31.69 5.58 -0.58
C TRP A 160 -31.38 6.78 -1.48
N CYS A 161 -30.32 7.52 -1.18
CA CYS A 161 -30.00 8.76 -1.90
C CYS A 161 -28.73 8.68 -2.76
N GLY A 162 -27.98 7.58 -2.69
CA GLY A 162 -26.79 7.34 -3.51
C GLY A 162 -25.55 8.18 -3.16
N ARG A 163 -25.61 9.04 -2.13
CA ARG A 163 -24.46 9.86 -1.70
C ARG A 163 -23.45 9.06 -0.88
N LEU A 164 -22.19 9.48 -0.94
CA LEU A 164 -21.11 8.92 -0.12
C LEU A 164 -21.15 9.53 1.29
N VAL A 165 -21.15 8.64 2.28
CA VAL A 165 -21.32 8.96 3.70
C VAL A 165 -20.38 8.07 4.52
N ASP A 166 -19.97 8.52 5.70
CA ASP A 166 -19.00 7.78 6.52
C ASP A 166 -19.65 6.55 7.15
N GLN A 167 -18.95 5.42 7.14
CA GLN A 167 -19.45 4.13 7.63
C GLN A 167 -19.85 4.14 9.12
N THR A 168 -19.34 5.10 9.91
CA THR A 168 -19.60 5.16 11.35
C THR A 168 -20.97 5.77 11.69
N LEU A 169 -21.69 6.33 10.72
CA LEU A 169 -23.02 6.89 10.96
C LEU A 169 -24.09 5.81 10.79
N SER A 170 -24.99 5.71 11.77
CA SER A 170 -26.16 4.83 11.69
C SER A 170 -27.23 5.36 10.73
N GLU A 171 -27.23 6.66 10.44
CA GLU A 171 -28.25 7.33 9.62
C GLU A 171 -27.62 8.31 8.65
N CYS A 172 -28.18 8.40 7.44
CA CYS A 172 -27.69 9.28 6.40
C CYS A 172 -28.06 10.74 6.69
N PRO A 173 -27.07 11.65 6.86
CA PRO A 173 -27.33 13.04 7.19
C PRO A 173 -28.05 13.81 6.07
N ASN A 174 -28.16 13.23 4.87
CA ASN A 174 -28.79 13.87 3.72
C ASN A 174 -30.23 13.40 3.47
N CYS A 175 -30.63 12.21 3.93
CA CYS A 175 -31.98 11.68 3.67
C CYS A 175 -32.67 11.03 4.88
N GLY A 176 -32.01 10.92 6.02
CA GLY A 176 -32.58 10.38 7.26
C GLY A 176 -32.83 8.86 7.24
N GLY A 177 -32.31 8.13 6.27
CA GLY A 177 -32.41 6.68 6.26
C GLY A 177 -31.28 5.99 7.05
N GLN A 178 -31.57 4.86 7.68
CA GLN A 178 -30.63 3.91 8.34
C GLN A 178 -29.62 3.14 7.44
N MET A 179 -28.33 3.46 7.53
CA MET A 179 -27.32 2.96 6.58
C MET A 179 -27.16 1.43 6.49
#